data_AF-A0A819YTT3-F1
#
_entry.id   AF-A0A819YTT3-F1
#
_cell.length_a   1.000
_cell.length_b   1.000
_cell.length_c   1.000
_cell.angle_alpha   90.00
_cell.angle_beta   90.00
_cell.angle_gamma   90.00
#
_symmetry.space_group_name_H-M   'P 1'
#
loop_
_entity.id
_entity.type
_entity.pdbx_description
1 polymer ?
#
loop_
_entity_poly.entity_id
_entity_poly.type
_entity_poly.pdbx_seq_one_letter_code
_entity_poly.pdbx_strand_id
1 'polypeptide(L)'
;MAATMYGYDTMRSGDVVLFYVNRDGLPLSDRCNERMWNFCIEQNPKHASEIQTIRDRTINYAPKTYPDPPYHIATNPRLKVHEKLQQIQNYIQRLEYNYTGMQFFDINPARSIYGLMDIAKQMMTESLPIKCFESFLIAVYLTTGIIGLDRFNISFKTSFNSIIYRHVVLG
;
A
#
# COMPACT_ATOMS: atom_id res chain seq x y z
N MET A 1 -3.88 0.62 -17.16
CA MET A 1 -3.78 -0.35 -16.05
C MET A 1 -2.42 -0.26 -15.39
N ALA A 2 -2.38 0.22 -14.15
CA ALA A 2 -1.30 -0.06 -13.20
C ALA A 2 -1.47 -1.51 -12.73
N ALA A 3 -1.24 -2.46 -13.64
CA ALA A 3 -1.27 -3.87 -13.30
C ALA A 3 0.17 -4.24 -12.96
N THR A 4 0.36 -4.68 -11.72
CA THR A 4 1.23 -5.81 -11.45
C THR A 4 1.11 -6.80 -12.62
N MET A 5 2.21 -7.08 -13.32
CA MET A 5 2.17 -8.13 -14.34
C MET A 5 1.72 -9.41 -13.63
N TYR A 6 0.54 -9.90 -14.01
CA TYR A 6 -0.12 -11.02 -13.37
C TYR A 6 0.87 -12.18 -13.18
N GLY A 7 0.93 -12.74 -11.97
CA GLY A 7 1.72 -13.95 -11.70
C GLY A 7 3.18 -13.73 -11.28
N TYR A 8 3.75 -12.52 -11.38
CA TYR A 8 5.14 -12.28 -10.95
C TYR A 8 5.23 -11.76 -9.52
N ASP A 9 6.19 -12.28 -8.75
CA ASP A 9 6.53 -11.84 -7.38
C ASP A 9 7.37 -10.55 -7.35
N THR A 10 7.68 -10.00 -8.53
CA THR A 10 8.62 -8.91 -8.73
C THR A 10 8.06 -7.94 -9.76
N MET A 11 8.02 -6.67 -9.41
CA MET A 11 7.65 -5.59 -10.32
C MET A 11 8.90 -4.98 -10.95
N ARG A 12 8.91 -4.91 -12.28
CA ARG A 12 10.05 -4.47 -13.08
C ARG A 12 9.68 -3.41 -14.11
N SER A 13 10.68 -2.62 -14.49
CA SER A 13 10.69 -1.79 -15.70
C SER A 13 11.97 -2.07 -16.48
N GLY A 14 11.87 -2.85 -17.55
CA GLY A 14 13.05 -3.44 -18.19
C GLY A 14 13.76 -4.38 -17.21
N ASP A 15 15.07 -4.23 -17.07
CA ASP A 15 15.88 -5.03 -16.14
C ASP A 15 15.83 -4.52 -14.70
N VAL A 16 15.27 -3.32 -14.48
CA VAL A 16 15.23 -2.69 -13.15
C VAL A 16 14.10 -3.27 -12.32
N VAL A 17 14.43 -3.78 -11.12
CA VAL A 17 13.45 -4.16 -10.10
C VAL A 17 12.97 -2.91 -9.37
N LEU A 18 11.66 -2.69 -9.36
CA LEU A 18 11.03 -1.57 -8.65
C LEU A 18 10.65 -1.96 -7.22
N PHE A 19 10.07 -3.15 -7.04
CA PHE A 19 9.71 -3.73 -5.74
C PHE A 19 9.29 -5.20 -5.89
N TYR A 20 9.23 -5.92 -4.79
CA TYR A 20 8.73 -7.28 -4.66
C TYR A 20 7.28 -7.29 -4.13
N VAL A 21 6.55 -8.37 -4.38
CA VAL A 21 5.19 -8.58 -3.89
C VAL A 21 5.17 -9.77 -2.95
N ASN A 22 4.73 -9.55 -1.71
CA ASN A 22 4.51 -10.61 -0.75
C ASN A 22 3.28 -11.43 -1.14
N ARG A 23 3.48 -12.74 -1.34
CA ARG A 23 2.42 -13.71 -1.62
C ARG A 23 2.26 -14.78 -0.55
N ASP A 24 3.11 -14.75 0.46
CA ASP A 24 3.14 -15.75 1.52
C ASP A 24 2.16 -15.40 2.66
N GLY A 25 1.55 -14.21 2.59
CA GLY A 25 0.64 -13.70 3.62
C GLY A 25 1.38 -13.02 4.76
N LEU A 26 0.67 -12.83 5.88
CA LEU A 26 1.22 -12.28 7.11
C LEU A 26 1.08 -13.33 8.22
N PRO A 27 2.09 -13.51 9.10
CA PRO A 27 3.39 -12.84 9.09
C PRO A 27 4.25 -13.17 7.86
N LEU A 28 5.20 -12.28 7.52
CA LEU A 28 6.09 -12.49 6.36
C LEU A 28 6.92 -13.75 6.54
N SER A 29 7.06 -14.54 5.46
CA SER A 29 8.02 -15.65 5.42
C SER A 29 9.46 -15.14 5.53
N ASP A 30 10.38 -15.98 6.02
CA ASP A 30 11.80 -15.64 6.10
C ASP A 30 12.34 -15.21 4.74
N ARG A 31 11.94 -15.90 3.66
CA ARG A 31 12.30 -15.54 2.29
C ARG A 31 11.86 -14.12 1.92
N CYS A 32 10.61 -13.75 2.21
CA CYS A 32 10.12 -12.41 1.93
C CYS A 32 10.81 -11.36 2.80
N ASN A 33 11.06 -11.68 4.07
CA ASN A 33 11.73 -10.81 5.03
C ASN A 33 13.18 -10.52 4.59
N GLU A 34 13.96 -11.54 4.23
CA GLU A 34 15.31 -11.38 3.67
C GLU A 34 15.33 -10.52 2.42
N ARG A 35 14.42 -10.78 1.46
CA ARG A 35 14.34 -10.00 0.22
C ARG A 35 14.07 -8.53 0.47
N MET A 36 13.19 -8.22 1.42
CA MET A 36 12.88 -6.85 1.81
C MET A 36 14.11 -6.15 2.40
N TRP A 37 14.80 -6.78 3.35
CA TRP A 37 16.00 -6.18 3.97
C TRP A 37 17.14 -6.00 2.97
N ASN A 38 17.41 -7.01 2.14
CA ASN A 38 18.45 -6.93 1.11
C ASN A 38 18.16 -5.80 0.12
N PHE A 39 16.90 -5.66 -0.32
CA PHE A 39 16.50 -4.54 -1.18
C PHE A 39 16.77 -3.19 -0.53
N CYS A 40 16.39 -3.01 0.74
CA CYS A 40 16.66 -1.76 1.47
C CYS A 40 18.16 -1.41 1.52
N ILE A 41 19.02 -2.41 1.75
CA ILE A 41 20.49 -2.26 1.78
C ILE A 41 21.03 -1.91 0.40
N GLU A 42 20.60 -2.63 -0.65
CA GLU A 42 21.03 -2.40 -2.03
C GLU A 42 20.66 -0.99 -2.52
N GLN A 43 19.46 -0.52 -2.19
CA GLN A 43 18.99 0.83 -2.56
C GLN A 43 19.66 1.93 -1.73
N ASN A 44 20.10 1.63 -0.51
CA ASN A 44 20.70 2.62 0.40
C ASN A 44 22.02 2.13 1.01
N PRO A 45 23.09 1.88 0.22
CA PRO A 45 24.33 1.29 0.74
C PRO A 45 24.99 2.10 1.85
N LYS A 46 24.82 3.43 1.83
CA LYS A 46 25.34 4.36 2.85
C LYS A 46 24.71 4.15 4.23
N HIS A 47 23.51 3.58 4.28
CA HIS A 47 22.74 3.35 5.52
C HIS A 47 22.70 1.86 5.90
N ALA A 48 23.52 1.00 5.26
CA ALA A 48 23.48 -0.44 5.48
C ALA A 48 23.64 -0.84 6.96
N SER A 49 24.52 -0.17 7.71
CA SER A 49 24.72 -0.41 9.15
C SER A 49 23.49 -0.04 9.98
N GLU A 50 22.81 1.06 9.64
CA GLU A 50 21.58 1.50 10.32
C GLU A 50 20.44 0.53 10.04
N ILE A 51 20.29 0.10 8.78
CA ILE A 51 19.30 -0.90 8.36
C ILE A 51 19.53 -2.22 9.09
N GLN A 52 20.77 -2.70 9.15
CA GLN A 52 21.14 -3.91 9.89
C GLN A 52 20.83 -3.76 11.39
N THR A 53 21.12 -2.58 11.97
CA THR A 53 20.78 -2.29 13.37
C THR A 53 19.26 -2.35 13.59
N ILE A 54 18.44 -1.83 12.68
CA ILE A 54 16.97 -1.91 12.81
C ILE A 54 16.50 -3.36 12.74
N ARG A 55 17.09 -4.15 11.83
CA ARG A 55 16.78 -5.57 11.64
C ARG A 55 17.12 -6.42 12.87
N ASP A 56 18.30 -6.19 13.47
CA ASP A 56 18.82 -7.00 14.58
C ASP A 56 18.28 -6.56 15.96
N ARG A 57 17.56 -5.44 16.03
CA ARG A 57 16.93 -4.99 17.27
C ARG A 57 15.94 -6.05 17.78
N THR A 58 16.26 -6.62 18.96
CA THR A 58 15.30 -7.35 19.77
C THR A 58 14.17 -6.41 20.21
N ILE A 59 12.92 -6.84 19.96
CA ILE A 59 11.71 -6.03 20.08
C ILE A 59 11.56 -5.52 21.53
N ASN A 60 11.91 -4.26 21.75
CA ASN A 60 11.50 -3.45 22.88
C ASN A 60 10.93 -2.13 22.35
N TYR A 61 9.97 -2.22 21.42
CA TYR A 61 9.24 -1.04 20.98
C TYR A 61 8.23 -0.65 22.07
N ALA A 62 8.17 0.64 22.38
CA ALA A 62 6.98 1.21 22.99
C ALA A 62 5.76 0.85 22.12
N PRO A 63 4.58 0.60 22.70
CA PRO A 63 3.39 0.27 21.92
C PRO A 63 3.17 1.33 20.84
N LYS A 64 3.33 0.92 19.58
CA LYS A 64 3.09 1.81 18.43
C LYS A 64 1.58 1.93 18.29
N THR A 65 1.07 3.16 18.23
CA THR A 65 -0.35 3.42 18.01
C THR A 65 -0.64 3.28 16.52
N TYR A 66 -1.50 2.33 16.15
CA TYR A 66 -1.94 2.16 14.77
C TYR A 66 -3.15 3.07 14.50
N PRO A 67 -3.32 3.59 13.27
CA PRO A 67 -4.50 4.36 12.94
C PRO A 67 -5.75 3.49 12.92
N ASP A 68 -6.79 3.88 13.65
CA ASP A 68 -8.10 3.23 13.55
C ASP A 68 -8.76 3.56 12.20
N PRO A 69 -9.29 2.56 11.47
CA PRO A 69 -9.97 2.82 10.21
C PRO A 69 -11.29 3.57 10.42
N PRO A 70 -11.61 4.61 9.63
CA PRO A 70 -12.78 5.45 9.84
C PRO A 70 -14.06 4.83 9.25
N TYR A 71 -14.44 3.62 9.68
CA TYR A 71 -15.56 2.85 9.11
C TYR A 71 -16.90 3.59 9.07
N HIS A 72 -17.15 4.50 10.01
CA HIS A 72 -18.42 5.23 10.13
C HIS A 72 -18.45 6.57 9.38
N ILE A 73 -17.36 6.93 8.69
CA ILE A 73 -17.23 8.23 8.02
C ILE A 73 -18.29 8.42 6.92
N ALA A 74 -18.57 7.35 6.16
CA ALA A 74 -19.43 7.41 5.00
C ALA A 74 -20.87 7.76 5.37
N THR A 75 -21.37 7.16 6.45
CA THR A 75 -22.75 7.31 6.93
C THR A 75 -22.93 8.44 7.93
N ASN A 76 -21.86 9.12 8.37
CA ASN A 76 -21.96 10.23 9.31
C ASN A 76 -22.74 11.40 8.68
N PRO A 77 -23.93 11.77 9.20
CA PRO A 77 -24.75 12.83 8.63
C PRO A 77 -24.26 14.24 9.00
N ARG A 78 -23.38 14.36 10.00
CA ARG A 78 -22.85 15.66 10.46
C ARG A 78 -21.72 16.19 9.58
N LEU A 79 -21.11 15.32 8.76
CA LEU A 79 -19.97 15.67 7.92
C LEU A 79 -20.42 15.89 6.48
N LYS A 80 -19.92 16.96 5.87
CA LYS A 80 -19.99 17.19 4.43
C LYS A 80 -19.05 16.23 3.70
N VAL A 81 -19.30 16.00 2.41
CA VAL A 81 -18.50 15.08 1.58
C VAL A 81 -17.00 15.39 1.66
N HIS A 82 -16.60 16.65 1.55
CA HIS A 82 -15.18 17.03 1.62
C HIS A 82 -14.54 16.71 2.99
N GLU A 83 -15.27 16.86 4.09
CA GLU A 83 -14.78 16.53 5.43
C GLU A 83 -14.60 15.02 5.60
N LYS A 84 -15.52 14.23 5.03
CA LYS A 84 -15.39 12.76 4.96
C LYS A 84 -14.15 12.36 4.18
N LEU A 85 -13.95 12.93 2.99
CA LEU A 85 -12.78 12.68 2.16
C LEU A 85 -11.48 13.08 2.85
N GLN A 86 -11.45 14.21 3.55
CA GLN A 86 -10.28 14.66 4.31
C GLN A 86 -9.91 13.66 5.41
N GLN A 87 -10.89 13.14 6.17
CA GLN A 87 -10.61 12.15 7.21
C GLN A 87 -10.12 10.81 6.61
N ILE A 88 -10.68 10.38 5.48
CA ILE A 88 -10.20 9.20 4.75
C ILE A 88 -8.75 9.42 4.27
N GLN A 89 -8.44 10.58 3.71
CA GLN A 89 -7.09 10.92 3.26
C GLN A 89 -6.09 10.97 4.42
N ASN A 90 -6.49 11.53 5.57
CA ASN A 90 -5.66 11.56 6.78
C ASN A 90 -5.38 10.14 7.30
N TYR A 91 -6.38 9.24 7.26
CA TYR A 91 -6.19 7.84 7.61
C TYR A 91 -5.17 7.16 6.68
N ILE A 92 -5.34 7.30 5.36
CA ILE A 92 -4.41 6.77 4.35
C ILE A 92 -2.99 7.29 4.55
N GLN A 93 -2.83 8.58 4.89
CA GLN A 93 -1.52 9.17 5.16
C GLN A 93 -0.86 8.58 6.41
N ARG A 94 -1.63 8.26 7.46
CA ARG A 94 -1.12 7.63 8.68
C ARG A 94 -0.66 6.19 8.48
N LEU A 95 -1.09 5.52 7.42
CA LEU A 95 -0.53 4.22 7.02
C LEU A 95 0.87 4.36 6.43
N GLU A 96 1.25 5.55 5.96
CA GLU A 96 2.52 5.87 5.30
C GLU A 96 2.66 5.23 3.91
N TYR A 97 3.43 5.89 3.03
CA TYR A 97 3.77 5.32 1.74
C TYR A 97 4.85 4.24 1.91
N ASN A 98 4.66 3.10 1.26
CA ASN A 98 5.58 1.98 1.35
C ASN A 98 6.85 2.16 0.51
N TYR A 99 7.97 2.41 1.18
CA TYR A 99 9.31 2.52 0.60
C TYR A 99 10.22 1.30 0.87
N THR A 100 9.71 0.21 1.46
CA THR A 100 10.53 -0.94 1.85
C THR A 100 10.96 -1.83 0.67
N GLY A 101 10.46 -1.53 -0.53
CA GLY A 101 10.65 -2.40 -1.70
C GLY A 101 9.86 -3.71 -1.64
N MET A 102 8.99 -3.90 -0.64
CA MET A 102 8.10 -5.05 -0.54
C MET A 102 6.66 -4.57 -0.41
N GLN A 103 5.83 -4.82 -1.43
CA GLN A 103 4.38 -4.67 -1.31
C GLN A 103 3.84 -5.80 -0.43
N PHE A 104 3.17 -5.46 0.67
CA PHE A 104 2.78 -6.45 1.69
C PHE A 104 1.54 -7.26 1.31
N PHE A 105 0.66 -6.71 0.47
CA PHE A 105 -0.60 -7.33 0.10
C PHE A 105 -0.59 -7.70 -1.40
N ASP A 106 -0.80 -8.98 -1.72
CA ASP A 106 -0.93 -9.42 -3.11
C ASP A 106 -2.28 -8.99 -3.68
N ILE A 107 -2.25 -8.10 -4.65
CA ILE A 107 -3.45 -7.60 -5.30
C ILE A 107 -3.46 -8.08 -6.74
N ASN A 108 -4.47 -8.89 -7.05
CA ASN A 108 -4.84 -9.24 -8.41
C ASN A 108 -5.99 -8.31 -8.87
N PRO A 109 -5.74 -7.34 -9.76
CA PRO A 109 -6.76 -6.40 -10.24
C PRO A 109 -7.93 -7.06 -11.00
N ALA A 110 -7.77 -8.31 -11.46
CA ALA A 110 -8.83 -9.06 -12.14
C ALA A 110 -9.78 -9.79 -11.17
N ARG A 111 -9.55 -9.72 -9.85
CA ARG A 111 -10.50 -10.23 -8.85
C ARG A 111 -11.81 -9.44 -8.90
N SER A 112 -12.89 -10.07 -8.42
CA SER A 112 -14.16 -9.39 -8.23
C SER A 112 -14.01 -8.22 -7.26
N ILE A 113 -14.89 -7.22 -7.38
CA ILE A 113 -14.88 -6.07 -6.48
C ILE A 113 -14.98 -6.49 -5.01
N TYR A 114 -15.80 -7.49 -4.69
CA TYR A 114 -15.90 -8.05 -3.34
C TYR A 114 -14.56 -8.59 -2.83
N GLY A 115 -13.86 -9.37 -3.66
CA GLY A 115 -12.54 -9.89 -3.30
C GLY A 115 -11.50 -8.78 -3.11
N LEU A 116 -11.57 -7.69 -3.90
CA LEU A 116 -10.71 -6.52 -3.70
C LEU A 116 -11.05 -5.76 -2.40
N MET A 117 -12.34 -5.67 -2.04
CA MET A 117 -12.77 -5.04 -0.79
C MET A 117 -12.34 -5.84 0.44
N ASP A 118 -12.29 -7.18 0.36
CA ASP A 118 -11.77 -7.99 1.47
C ASP A 118 -10.26 -7.79 1.67
N ILE A 119 -9.49 -7.62 0.59
CA ILE A 119 -8.08 -7.22 0.72
C ILE A 119 -7.97 -5.82 1.33
N ALA A 120 -8.81 -4.86 0.93
CA ALA A 120 -8.80 -3.52 1.53
C ALA A 120 -9.08 -3.56 3.05
N LYS A 121 -10.03 -4.38 3.51
CA LYS A 121 -10.26 -4.62 4.94
C LYS A 121 -9.02 -5.20 5.62
N GLN A 122 -8.38 -6.20 4.99
CA GLN A 122 -7.15 -6.79 5.52
C GLN A 122 -6.04 -5.74 5.67
N MET A 123 -5.84 -4.87 4.67
CA MET A 123 -4.84 -3.79 4.75
C MET A 123 -5.07 -2.88 5.96
N MET A 124 -6.34 -2.54 6.21
CA MET A 124 -6.72 -1.68 7.33
C MET A 124 -6.57 -2.38 8.69
N THR A 125 -6.84 -3.69 8.76
CA THR A 125 -6.61 -4.51 9.97
C THR A 125 -5.12 -4.62 10.30
N GLU A 126 -4.29 -4.89 9.30
CA GLU A 126 -2.84 -5.10 9.48
C GLU A 126 -2.06 -3.79 9.64
N SER A 127 -2.64 -2.66 9.18
CA SER A 127 -2.11 -1.30 9.38
C SER A 127 -0.64 -1.12 8.95
N LEU A 128 -0.25 -1.77 7.84
CA LEU A 128 1.09 -1.66 7.26
C LEU A 128 1.16 -0.55 6.19
N PRO A 129 2.36 -0.03 5.88
CA PRO A 129 2.56 0.91 4.77
C PRO A 129 2.08 0.39 3.42
N ILE A 130 1.50 1.30 2.63
CA ILE A 130 0.81 1.01 1.37
C ILE A 130 1.37 1.79 0.18
N LYS A 131 1.16 1.30 -1.04
CA LYS A 131 1.43 1.95 -2.31
C LYS A 131 0.14 2.51 -2.93
N CYS A 132 0.27 3.10 -4.11
CA CYS A 132 -0.84 3.83 -4.75
C CYS A 132 -2.06 2.95 -5.10
N PHE A 133 -1.88 1.68 -5.46
CA PHE A 133 -3.02 0.82 -5.76
C PHE A 133 -3.70 0.27 -4.50
N GLU A 134 -2.93 -0.03 -3.45
CA GLU A 134 -3.46 -0.35 -2.11
C GLU A 134 -4.27 0.82 -1.55
N SER A 135 -3.73 2.03 -1.63
CA SER A 135 -4.42 3.27 -1.27
C SER A 135 -5.71 3.50 -2.08
N PHE A 136 -5.68 3.26 -3.39
CA PHE A 136 -6.86 3.31 -4.24
C PHE A 136 -7.97 2.37 -3.74
N LEU A 137 -7.64 1.11 -3.40
CA LEU A 137 -8.63 0.16 -2.90
C LEU A 137 -9.21 0.54 -1.54
N ILE A 138 -8.37 1.01 -0.61
CA ILE A 138 -8.81 1.52 0.70
C ILE A 138 -9.76 2.71 0.52
N ALA A 139 -9.42 3.65 -0.38
CA ALA A 139 -10.28 4.79 -0.67
C ALA A 139 -11.62 4.35 -1.28
N VAL A 140 -11.64 3.42 -2.23
CA VAL A 140 -12.88 2.85 -2.78
C VAL A 140 -13.73 2.21 -1.70
N TYR A 141 -13.11 1.45 -0.79
CA TYR A 141 -13.79 0.82 0.33
C TYR A 141 -14.42 1.86 1.27
N LEU A 142 -13.63 2.80 1.78
CA LEU A 142 -14.06 3.79 2.78
C LEU A 142 -15.05 4.83 2.24
N THR A 143 -15.05 5.08 0.93
CA THR A 143 -16.02 5.97 0.27
C THR A 143 -17.33 5.28 -0.12
N THR A 144 -17.41 3.95 0.03
CA THR A 144 -18.65 3.23 -0.24
C THR A 144 -19.74 3.66 0.74
N GLY A 145 -20.88 4.10 0.20
CA GLY A 145 -22.01 4.61 0.98
C GLY A 145 -22.04 6.14 1.15
N ILE A 146 -21.06 6.88 0.64
CA ILE A 146 -21.15 8.35 0.55
C ILE A 146 -22.11 8.72 -0.57
N ILE A 147 -23.28 9.26 -0.22
CA ILE A 147 -24.30 9.68 -1.19
C ILE A 147 -23.81 10.90 -1.98
N GLY A 148 -23.97 10.87 -3.30
CA GLY A 148 -23.58 11.96 -4.20
C GLY A 148 -22.08 12.04 -4.49
N LEU A 149 -21.32 10.99 -4.18
CA LEU A 149 -19.90 10.89 -4.51
C LEU A 149 -19.68 9.83 -5.62
N ASP A 150 -19.42 10.32 -6.83
CA ASP A 150 -18.92 9.48 -7.91
C ASP A 150 -17.42 9.24 -7.75
N ARG A 151 -16.97 8.10 -8.27
CA ARG A 151 -15.58 7.64 -8.13
C ARG A 151 -15.14 7.03 -9.44
N PHE A 152 -13.96 7.42 -9.91
CA PHE A 152 -13.40 6.86 -11.14
C PHE A 152 -11.89 6.72 -11.03
N ASN A 153 -11.32 5.82 -11.83
CA ASN A 153 -9.89 5.58 -11.83
C ASN A 153 -9.16 6.61 -12.70
N ILE A 154 -8.14 7.26 -12.16
CA ILE A 154 -7.20 8.06 -12.93
C ILE A 154 -5.85 7.34 -12.90
N SER A 155 -5.37 6.90 -14.06
CA SER A 155 -4.14 6.11 -14.17
C SER A 155 -3.09 6.84 -15.00
N PHE A 156 -1.86 6.85 -14.52
CA PHE A 156 -0.71 7.45 -15.17
C PHE A 156 0.30 6.38 -15.55
N LYS A 157 0.84 6.50 -16.77
CA LYS A 157 2.06 5.81 -17.21
C LYS A 157 3.06 6.88 -17.58
N THR A 158 4.12 7.02 -16.80
CA THR A 158 5.15 8.04 -16.99
C THR A 158 6.50 7.39 -17.24
N SER A 159 7.43 8.13 -17.82
CA SER A 159 8.82 7.71 -17.97
C SER A 159 9.73 8.73 -17.31
N PHE A 160 10.72 8.25 -16.56
CA PHE A 160 11.78 9.07 -16.00
C PHE A 160 13.08 8.26 -16.04
N ASN A 161 14.15 8.83 -16.59
CA ASN A 161 15.43 8.15 -16.81
C ASN A 161 15.29 6.77 -17.49
N SER A 162 14.44 6.68 -18.53
CA SER A 162 14.12 5.44 -19.25
C SER A 162 13.42 4.36 -18.43
N ILE A 163 13.09 4.62 -17.17
CA ILE A 163 12.29 3.75 -16.32
C ILE A 163 10.82 4.15 -16.49
N ILE A 164 9.94 3.17 -16.69
CA ILE A 164 8.50 3.36 -16.77
C ILE A 164 7.89 3.20 -15.38
N TYR A 165 7.21 4.25 -14.93
CA TYR A 165 6.45 4.26 -13.69
C TYR A 165 4.96 4.21 -13.99
N ARG A 166 4.22 3.51 -13.12
CA ARG A 166 2.76 3.42 -13.19
C ARG A 166 2.20 3.90 -11.87
N HIS A 167 1.25 4.81 -11.95
CA HIS A 167 0.60 5.38 -10.78
C HIS A 167 -0.91 5.42 -11.00
N VAL A 168 -1.66 5.39 -9.91
CA VAL A 168 -3.13 5.41 -9.95
C VAL A 168 -3.63 6.16 -8.73
N VAL A 169 -4.67 6.96 -8.94
CA VAL A 169 -5.41 7.67 -7.91
C VAL A 169 -6.90 7.48 -8.11
N LEU A 170 -7.68 7.69 -7.04
CA LEU A 170 -9.14 7.73 -7.11
C LEU A 170 -9.55 9.18 -7.39
N GLY A 171 -10.19 9.40 -8.54
CA GLY A 171 -10.84 10.66 -8.92
C GLY A 171 -12.27 10.74 -8.44
#